data_AF-A0A0R3RNS5-F1
#
_entry.id   AF-A0A0R3RNS5-F1
#
_cell.length_a   1.000
_cell.length_b   1.000
_cell.length_c   1.000
_cell.angle_alpha   90.00
_cell.angle_beta   90.00
_cell.angle_gamma   90.00
#
_symmetry.space_group_name_H-M   'P 1'
#
loop_
_entity.id
_entity.type
_entity.pdbx_description
1 polymer ?
#
loop_
_entity_poly.entity_id
_entity_poly.type
_entity_poly.pdbx_seq_one_letter_code
_entity_poly.pdbx_strand_id
1 'polypeptide(L)'
;MAYYYQTFILFLILTLTHQERNITHQAIRNGNQNNEKYVAILSFTAFILYGIISNTLMAIVLFRRRRDNHYSREFMIIAWQLIICDFMLLFPHIFFVLPETILRANDNSYAHETKYINRIFATFGAFAVYCILHFSFLLTLNRFVAQILRKYYVIFESTKLLSFLIAFVWLAISVVTLVDFHFCIRTFDAWKISWTTNCTKLNEAGKLWWSMRYLWSLFIPNAMFIMYIAIFCSIRHKRHFTTTDNDHYQ
;
A
#
# COMPACT_ATOMS: atom_id res chain seq x y z
N MET A 1 12.06 0.54 1.78
CA MET A 1 11.23 0.71 0.56
C MET A 1 11.52 -0.34 -0.51
N ALA A 2 12.77 -0.73 -0.80
CA ALA A 2 13.06 -1.86 -1.70
C ALA A 2 12.56 -3.22 -1.18
N TYR A 3 12.61 -3.43 0.14
CA TYR A 3 12.20 -4.69 0.77
C TYR A 3 10.70 -5.02 0.64
N TYR A 4 9.80 -4.01 0.66
CA TYR A 4 8.36 -4.26 0.64
C TYR A 4 7.87 -4.75 -0.74
N TYR A 5 8.50 -4.24 -1.82
CA TYR A 5 8.23 -4.68 -3.18
C TYR A 5 8.75 -6.11 -3.44
N GLN A 6 9.86 -6.45 -2.80
CA GLN A 6 10.50 -7.75 -2.92
C GLN A 6 9.70 -8.86 -2.21
N THR A 7 9.08 -8.57 -1.05
CA THR A 7 8.20 -9.54 -0.36
C THR A 7 6.90 -9.79 -1.10
N PHE A 8 6.29 -8.76 -1.71
CA PHE A 8 5.06 -8.90 -2.50
C PHE A 8 5.31 -9.68 -3.80
N ILE A 9 6.42 -9.41 -4.49
CA ILE A 9 6.85 -10.18 -5.67
C ILE A 9 7.19 -11.63 -5.29
N LEU A 10 7.86 -11.87 -4.17
CA LEU A 10 8.16 -13.24 -3.72
C LEU A 10 6.89 -14.02 -3.44
N PHE A 11 5.88 -13.40 -2.81
CA PHE A 11 4.58 -14.02 -2.57
C PHE A 11 3.85 -14.32 -3.89
N LEU A 12 3.89 -13.39 -4.86
CA LEU A 12 3.30 -13.55 -6.19
C LEU A 12 3.98 -14.68 -6.99
N ILE A 13 5.31 -14.75 -6.96
CA ILE A 13 6.10 -15.80 -7.64
C ILE A 13 5.79 -17.16 -7.03
N LEU A 14 5.68 -17.25 -5.69
CA LEU A 14 5.32 -18.48 -5.00
C LEU A 14 3.91 -18.97 -5.38
N THR A 15 2.97 -18.04 -5.58
CA THR A 15 1.60 -18.38 -6.03
C THR A 15 1.57 -18.80 -7.50
N LEU A 16 2.42 -18.22 -8.35
CA LEU A 16 2.52 -18.53 -9.78
C LEU A 16 3.16 -19.90 -10.05
N THR A 17 4.20 -20.29 -9.29
CA THR A 17 4.87 -21.60 -9.47
C THR A 17 4.00 -22.79 -9.05
N HIS A 18 2.98 -22.60 -8.22
CA HIS A 18 2.08 -23.67 -7.79
C HIS A 18 1.02 -24.04 -8.84
N GLN A 19 0.73 -23.14 -9.79
CA GLN A 19 -0.37 -23.32 -10.74
C GLN A 19 -0.04 -24.25 -11.92
N GLU A 20 1.24 -24.52 -12.18
CA GLU A 20 1.68 -25.26 -13.37
C GLU A 20 1.65 -26.79 -13.21
N ARG A 21 1.50 -27.30 -11.97
CA ARG A 21 1.50 -28.76 -11.70
C ARG A 21 0.08 -29.32 -11.58
N ASN A 22 -0.69 -29.16 -12.65
CA ASN A 22 -2.05 -29.67 -12.73
C ASN A 22 -2.07 -31.03 -13.46
N ILE A 23 -3.04 -31.88 -13.10
CA ILE A 23 -3.39 -33.18 -13.73
C ILE A 23 -2.64 -34.42 -13.18
N THR A 24 -2.83 -34.82 -11.89
CA THR A 24 -2.86 -36.25 -11.41
C THR A 24 -2.92 -36.45 -9.88
N HIS A 25 -3.42 -35.53 -9.06
CA HIS A 25 -3.37 -35.71 -7.59
C HIS A 25 -4.65 -35.29 -6.87
N GLN A 26 -5.70 -36.11 -6.93
CA GLN A 26 -6.94 -35.82 -6.20
C GLN A 26 -6.96 -36.43 -4.78
N ALA A 27 -6.10 -37.42 -4.48
CA ALA A 27 -5.98 -38.02 -3.15
C ALA A 27 -4.85 -37.40 -2.27
N ILE A 28 -3.77 -36.88 -2.87
CA ILE A 28 -2.69 -36.17 -2.13
C ILE A 28 -3.10 -34.72 -1.77
N ARG A 29 -4.18 -34.24 -2.38
CA ARG A 29 -4.71 -32.87 -2.26
C ARG A 29 -5.15 -32.49 -0.84
N ASN A 30 -5.76 -33.41 -0.09
CA ASN A 30 -6.29 -33.08 1.24
C ASN A 30 -5.20 -32.88 2.31
N GLY A 31 -4.05 -33.56 2.20
CA GLY A 31 -2.92 -33.37 3.11
C GLY A 31 -2.16 -32.07 2.82
N ASN A 32 -1.91 -31.77 1.54
CA ASN A 32 -1.17 -30.57 1.14
C ASN A 32 -1.99 -29.28 1.36
N GLN A 33 -3.30 -29.32 1.09
CA GLN A 33 -4.19 -28.19 1.28
C GLN A 33 -4.29 -27.77 2.76
N ASN A 34 -4.13 -28.70 3.71
CA ASN A 34 -4.08 -28.36 5.14
C ASN A 34 -2.78 -27.64 5.48
N ASN A 35 -1.63 -28.15 5.03
CA ASN A 35 -0.33 -27.51 5.28
C ASN A 35 -0.27 -26.10 4.66
N GLU A 36 -0.77 -25.92 3.44
CA GLU A 36 -0.84 -24.61 2.76
C GLU A 36 -1.68 -23.60 3.55
N LYS A 37 -2.83 -24.02 4.10
CA LYS A 37 -3.67 -23.17 4.95
C LYS A 37 -2.94 -22.74 6.23
N TYR A 38 -2.26 -23.67 6.91
CA TYR A 38 -1.50 -23.34 8.12
C TYR A 38 -0.36 -22.37 7.84
N VAL A 39 0.39 -22.58 6.74
CA VAL A 39 1.46 -21.67 6.31
C VAL A 39 0.91 -20.28 5.99
N ALA A 40 -0.25 -20.20 5.31
CA ALA A 40 -0.89 -18.92 5.02
C ALA A 40 -1.34 -18.19 6.28
N ILE A 41 -2.02 -18.87 7.21
CA ILE A 41 -2.46 -18.30 8.50
C ILE A 41 -1.27 -17.80 9.31
N LEU A 42 -0.21 -18.59 9.42
CA LEU A 42 1.01 -18.22 10.12
C LEU A 42 1.66 -16.98 9.48
N SER A 43 1.73 -16.96 8.14
CA SER A 43 2.28 -15.83 7.38
C SER A 43 1.45 -14.56 7.59
N PHE A 44 0.12 -14.63 7.49
CA PHE A 44 -0.76 -13.49 7.75
C PHE A 44 -0.61 -12.96 9.18
N THR A 45 -0.56 -13.86 10.15
CA THR A 45 -0.36 -13.50 11.56
C THR A 45 0.98 -12.80 11.76
N ALA A 46 2.06 -13.33 11.17
CA ALA A 46 3.38 -12.73 11.23
C ALA A 46 3.42 -11.33 10.56
N PHE A 47 2.80 -11.17 9.39
CA PHE A 47 2.72 -9.87 8.72
C PHE A 47 1.92 -8.84 9.52
N ILE A 48 0.82 -9.25 10.15
CA ILE A 48 0.01 -8.36 10.98
C ILE A 48 0.81 -7.91 12.21
N LEU A 49 1.44 -8.85 12.92
CA LEU A 49 2.29 -8.54 14.07
C LEU A 49 3.43 -7.61 13.68
N TYR A 50 4.12 -7.92 12.58
CA TYR A 50 5.18 -7.06 12.05
C TYR A 50 4.67 -5.66 11.74
N GLY A 51 3.53 -5.54 11.04
CA GLY A 51 2.92 -4.25 10.72
C GLY A 51 2.58 -3.44 11.96
N ILE A 52 1.95 -4.05 12.96
CA ILE A 52 1.61 -3.39 14.24
C ILE A 52 2.89 -2.92 14.94
N ILE A 53 3.87 -3.80 15.11
CA ILE A 53 5.11 -3.50 15.83
C ILE A 53 5.89 -2.39 15.11
N SER A 54 6.10 -2.53 13.80
CA SER A 54 6.85 -1.57 12.99
C SER A 54 6.20 -0.18 13.00
N ASN A 55 4.89 -0.10 12.79
CA ASN A 55 4.18 1.18 12.76
C ASN A 55 4.09 1.83 14.14
N THR A 56 3.91 1.04 15.20
CA THR A 56 3.96 1.53 16.58
C THR A 56 5.35 2.06 16.93
N LEU A 57 6.41 1.33 16.55
CA LEU A 57 7.79 1.79 16.76
C LEU A 57 8.04 3.11 16.00
N MET A 58 7.62 3.19 14.73
CA MET A 58 7.74 4.40 13.92
C MET A 58 7.00 5.58 14.57
N ALA A 59 5.77 5.36 15.04
CA ALA A 59 4.97 6.36 15.75
C ALA A 59 5.69 6.86 17.02
N ILE A 60 6.24 5.95 17.83
CA ILE A 60 7.01 6.30 19.05
C ILE A 60 8.24 7.13 18.69
N VAL A 61 9.00 6.73 17.66
CA VAL A 61 10.19 7.46 17.21
C VAL A 61 9.85 8.86 16.75
N LEU A 62 8.79 9.02 15.94
CA LEU A 62 8.32 10.33 15.48
C LEU A 62 7.85 11.19 16.66
N PHE A 63 7.15 10.61 17.63
CA PHE A 63 6.67 11.33 18.82
C PHE A 63 7.83 11.81 19.71
N ARG A 64 8.81 10.93 19.98
CA ARG A 64 9.98 11.28 20.80
C ARG A 64 10.84 12.34 20.10
N ARG A 65 11.21 12.11 18.84
CA ARG A 65 12.10 13.03 18.09
C ARG A 65 11.45 14.35 17.70
N ARG A 66 10.12 14.47 17.77
CA ARG A 66 9.44 15.76 17.68
C ARG A 66 9.93 16.74 18.75
N ARG A 67 10.29 16.24 19.93
CA ARG A 67 10.82 17.06 21.04
C ARG A 67 12.25 17.53 20.80
N ASP A 68 13.03 16.73 20.07
CA ASP A 68 14.45 16.99 19.79
C ASP A 68 14.68 17.69 18.43
N ASN A 69 13.61 18.10 17.74
CA ASN A 69 13.59 18.84 16.48
C ASN A 69 14.41 18.23 15.32
N HIS A 70 14.66 16.91 15.35
CA HIS A 70 15.54 16.24 14.40
C HIS A 70 14.92 16.01 13.01
N TYR A 71 13.59 15.97 12.92
CA TYR A 71 12.85 15.77 11.67
C TYR A 71 12.08 17.03 11.28
N SER A 72 12.02 17.29 9.97
CA SER A 72 11.21 18.40 9.45
C SER A 72 9.73 18.17 9.77
N ARG A 73 9.01 19.26 10.04
CA ARG A 73 7.60 19.20 10.43
C ARG A 73 6.75 18.54 9.35
N GLU A 74 7.03 18.85 8.08
CA GLU A 74 6.30 18.35 6.92
C GLU A 74 6.47 16.83 6.79
N PHE A 75 7.70 16.35 6.98
CA PHE A 75 8.00 14.92 7.00
C PHE A 75 7.20 14.21 8.09
N MET A 76 7.18 14.75 9.32
CA MET A 76 6.45 14.14 10.42
C MET A 76 4.95 14.05 10.13
N ILE A 77 4.34 15.12 9.61
CA ILE A 77 2.90 15.15 9.32
C ILE A 77 2.53 14.12 8.24
N ILE A 78 3.29 14.03 7.15
CA ILE A 78 3.03 13.05 6.08
C ILE A 78 3.27 11.62 6.59
N ALA A 79 4.33 11.40 7.38
CA ALA A 79 4.61 10.09 7.97
C ALA A 79 3.49 9.60 8.91
N TRP A 80 2.86 10.51 9.66
CA TRP A 80 1.67 10.18 10.45
C TRP A 80 0.50 9.71 9.58
N GLN A 81 0.29 10.34 8.42
CA GLN A 81 -0.76 9.87 7.50
C GLN A 81 -0.47 8.45 7.00
N LEU A 82 0.78 8.15 6.66
CA LEU A 82 1.18 6.79 6.26
C LEU A 82 0.92 5.76 7.36
N ILE A 83 1.30 6.05 8.60
CA ILE A 83 1.05 5.18 9.75
C ILE A 83 -0.46 4.91 9.92
N ILE A 84 -1.29 5.94 9.81
CA ILE A 84 -2.75 5.80 9.87
C ILE A 84 -3.25 4.88 8.76
N CYS A 85 -2.76 5.07 7.53
CA CYS A 85 -3.17 4.27 6.38
C CYS A 85 -2.74 2.80 6.52
N ASP A 86 -1.55 2.54 7.04
CA ASP A 86 -1.09 1.18 7.30
C ASP A 86 -1.93 0.49 8.38
N PHE A 87 -2.31 1.20 9.45
CA PHE A 87 -3.25 0.66 10.44
C PHE A 87 -4.64 0.40 9.85
N MET A 88 -5.13 1.28 8.97
CA MET A 88 -6.38 1.04 8.23
C MET A 88 -6.28 -0.21 7.35
N LEU A 89 -5.13 -0.47 6.72
CA LEU A 89 -4.92 -1.68 5.92
C LEU A 89 -4.95 -2.96 6.77
N LEU A 90 -4.42 -2.90 8.00
CA LEU A 90 -4.42 -4.05 8.92
C LEU A 90 -5.84 -4.44 9.37
N PHE A 91 -6.78 -3.51 9.42
CA PHE A 91 -8.13 -3.74 9.94
C PHE A 91 -8.90 -4.83 9.14
N PRO A 92 -9.04 -4.77 7.80
CA PRO A 92 -9.62 -5.89 7.03
C PRO A 92 -8.90 -7.22 7.21
N HIS A 93 -7.58 -7.21 7.40
CA HIS A 93 -6.83 -8.45 7.60
C HIS A 93 -7.17 -9.12 8.94
N ILE A 94 -7.27 -8.35 10.02
CA ILE A 94 -7.60 -8.84 11.36
C ILE A 94 -9.05 -9.28 11.46
N PHE A 95 -9.98 -8.44 10.98
CA PHE A 95 -11.42 -8.65 11.23
C PHE A 95 -12.12 -9.50 10.17
N PHE A 96 -11.52 -9.70 9.00
CA PHE A 96 -12.17 -10.42 7.91
C PHE A 96 -11.33 -11.57 7.35
N VAL A 97 -10.08 -11.34 6.94
CA VAL A 97 -9.27 -12.39 6.29
C VAL A 97 -8.93 -13.54 7.25
N LEU A 98 -8.48 -13.23 8.47
CA LEU A 98 -8.19 -14.25 9.48
C LEU A 98 -9.44 -15.04 9.89
N PRO A 99 -10.56 -14.39 10.27
CA PRO A 99 -11.80 -15.10 10.58
C PRO A 99 -12.32 -15.95 9.42
N GLU A 100 -12.39 -15.41 8.19
CA GLU A 100 -12.92 -16.14 7.02
C GLU A 100 -12.05 -17.35 6.66
N THR A 101 -10.72 -17.26 6.80
CA THR A 101 -9.81 -18.39 6.52
C THR A 101 -9.87 -19.49 7.59
N ILE A 102 -10.16 -19.13 8.84
CA ILE A 102 -10.26 -20.07 9.97
C ILE A 102 -11.66 -20.68 10.08
N LEU A 103 -12.73 -19.89 9.90
CA LEU A 103 -14.12 -20.26 10.22
C LEU A 103 -14.84 -21.01 9.10
N ARG A 104 -14.42 -20.91 7.83
CA ARG A 104 -15.12 -21.56 6.70
C ARG A 104 -14.92 -23.09 6.63
N ALA A 105 -14.66 -23.71 7.78
CA ALA A 105 -14.66 -25.15 7.98
C ALA A 105 -16.09 -25.72 8.09
N ASN A 106 -17.11 -24.92 8.48
CA ASN A 106 -18.49 -25.38 8.57
C ASN A 106 -19.50 -24.24 8.27
N ASP A 107 -20.58 -24.59 7.59
CA ASP A 107 -21.85 -23.87 7.42
C ASP A 107 -22.05 -22.86 6.26
N ASN A 108 -23.00 -23.23 5.41
CA ASN A 108 -23.44 -22.53 4.19
C ASN A 108 -24.62 -21.56 4.42
N SER A 109 -25.10 -21.37 5.65
CA SER A 109 -26.36 -20.65 5.90
C SER A 109 -26.25 -19.11 5.90
N TYR A 110 -25.05 -18.54 6.02
CA TYR A 110 -24.83 -17.08 6.10
C TYR A 110 -24.31 -16.43 4.80
N ALA A 111 -24.38 -17.13 3.68
CA ALA A 111 -23.65 -16.78 2.45
C ALA A 111 -23.95 -15.40 1.84
N HIS A 112 -25.13 -14.81 2.08
CA HIS A 112 -25.48 -13.49 1.51
C HIS A 112 -24.96 -12.33 2.36
N GLU A 113 -25.14 -12.38 3.69
CA GLU A 113 -24.62 -11.33 4.59
C GLU A 113 -23.09 -11.30 4.60
N THR A 114 -22.44 -12.48 4.57
CA THR A 114 -20.99 -12.59 4.45
C THR A 114 -20.47 -11.91 3.17
N LYS A 115 -21.20 -11.99 2.05
CA LYS A 115 -20.80 -11.35 0.78
C LYS A 115 -20.82 -9.83 0.86
N TYR A 116 -21.83 -9.24 1.50
CA TYR A 116 -21.92 -7.78 1.63
C TYR A 116 -20.84 -7.23 2.56
N ILE A 117 -20.63 -7.89 3.70
CA ILE A 117 -19.56 -7.56 4.66
C ILE A 117 -18.19 -7.68 3.97
N ASN A 118 -17.94 -8.79 3.27
CA ASN A 118 -16.72 -9.01 2.48
C ASN A 118 -16.46 -7.85 1.50
N ARG A 119 -17.48 -7.40 0.77
CA ARG A 119 -17.36 -6.29 -0.18
C ARG A 119 -16.94 -4.98 0.50
N ILE A 120 -17.51 -4.66 1.66
CA ILE A 120 -17.15 -3.45 2.42
C ILE A 120 -15.68 -3.52 2.86
N PHE A 121 -15.26 -4.62 3.48
CA PHE A 121 -13.89 -4.80 3.94
C PHE A 121 -12.87 -4.83 2.79
N ALA A 122 -13.23 -5.43 1.65
CA ALA A 122 -12.42 -5.40 0.43
C ALA A 122 -12.18 -3.98 -0.07
N THR A 123 -13.22 -3.15 -0.02
CA THR A 123 -13.20 -1.77 -0.48
C THR A 123 -12.41 -0.89 0.49
N PHE A 124 -12.58 -1.11 1.79
CA PHE A 124 -11.79 -0.43 2.82
C PHE A 124 -10.30 -0.75 2.70
N GLY A 125 -9.94 -2.02 2.45
CA GLY A 125 -8.56 -2.41 2.16
C GLY A 125 -8.01 -1.72 0.91
N ALA A 126 -8.82 -1.63 -0.16
CA ALA A 126 -8.45 -0.91 -1.38
C ALA A 126 -8.19 0.59 -1.14
N PHE A 127 -9.05 1.21 -0.32
CA PHE A 127 -8.90 2.60 0.10
C PHE A 127 -7.60 2.81 0.85
N ALA A 128 -7.29 1.98 1.84
CA ALA A 128 -6.05 2.06 2.58
C ALA A 128 -4.81 1.94 1.67
N VAL A 129 -4.80 0.99 0.74
CA VAL A 129 -3.70 0.83 -0.25
C VAL A 129 -3.51 2.10 -1.09
N TYR A 130 -4.61 2.73 -1.52
CA TYR A 130 -4.52 3.97 -2.27
C TYR A 130 -4.01 5.15 -1.45
N CYS A 131 -4.42 5.25 -0.19
CA CYS A 131 -3.86 6.24 0.71
C CYS A 131 -2.36 6.04 0.90
N ILE A 132 -1.90 4.82 1.13
CA ILE A 132 -0.46 4.51 1.23
C ILE A 132 0.28 4.96 -0.04
N LEU A 133 -0.25 4.65 -1.22
CA LEU A 133 0.37 5.00 -2.50
C LEU A 133 0.49 6.52 -2.69
N HIS A 134 -0.60 7.26 -2.46
CA HIS A 134 -0.62 8.72 -2.67
C HIS A 134 0.14 9.49 -1.59
N PHE A 135 0.09 9.07 -0.32
CA PHE A 135 0.91 9.69 0.72
C PHE A 135 2.40 9.36 0.55
N SER A 136 2.75 8.19 0.02
CA SER A 136 4.13 7.87 -0.36
C SER A 136 4.61 8.76 -1.52
N PHE A 137 3.74 9.00 -2.50
CA PHE A 137 4.02 9.96 -3.56
C PHE A 137 4.19 11.38 -3.01
N LEU A 138 3.29 11.83 -2.14
CA LEU A 138 3.37 13.14 -1.50
C LEU A 138 4.68 13.32 -0.70
N LEU A 139 5.10 12.28 0.01
CA LEU A 139 6.39 12.25 0.72
C LEU A 139 7.57 12.38 -0.23
N THR A 140 7.51 11.69 -1.37
CA THR A 140 8.55 11.73 -2.41
C THR A 140 8.61 13.10 -3.07
N LEU A 141 7.45 13.68 -3.39
CA LEU A 141 7.32 15.02 -3.94
C LEU A 141 7.86 16.08 -2.96
N ASN A 142 7.54 15.98 -1.67
CA ASN A 142 8.09 16.87 -0.64
C ASN A 142 9.63 16.85 -0.64
N ARG A 143 10.24 15.66 -0.68
CA ARG A 143 11.72 15.53 -0.72
C ARG A 143 12.31 16.05 -2.03
N PHE A 144 11.66 15.76 -3.15
CA PHE A 144 12.08 16.25 -4.47
C PHE A 144 12.07 17.77 -4.52
N VAL A 145 10.99 18.41 -4.06
CA VAL A 145 10.87 19.87 -4.03
C VAL A 145 11.87 20.50 -3.08
N ALA A 146 12.07 19.91 -1.89
CA ALA A 146 13.05 20.42 -0.93
C ALA A 146 14.50 20.41 -1.48
N GLN A 147 14.86 19.42 -2.30
CA GLN A 147 16.24 19.23 -2.75
C GLN A 147 16.57 19.85 -4.10
N ILE A 148 15.61 19.81 -5.04
CA ILE A 148 15.81 20.22 -6.44
C ILE A 148 15.07 21.54 -6.69
N LEU A 149 13.79 21.62 -6.33
CA LEU A 149 12.92 22.76 -6.64
C LEU A 149 12.71 23.68 -5.43
N ARG A 150 13.79 24.14 -4.81
CA ARG A 150 13.76 24.92 -3.54
C ARG A 150 12.85 26.15 -3.61
N LYS A 151 12.71 26.77 -4.79
CA LYS A 151 11.81 27.93 -5.03
C LYS A 151 10.33 27.62 -4.72
N TYR A 152 9.89 26.38 -4.90
CA TYR A 152 8.51 25.94 -4.68
C TYR A 152 8.29 25.30 -3.30
N TYR A 153 9.34 25.24 -2.46
CA TYR A 153 9.26 24.64 -1.12
C TYR A 153 8.30 25.36 -0.18
N VAL A 154 7.97 26.63 -0.46
CA VAL A 154 6.99 27.45 0.28
C VAL A 154 5.63 26.74 0.43
N ILE A 155 5.25 25.92 -0.56
CA ILE A 155 4.00 25.13 -0.53
C ILE A 155 4.02 24.13 0.65
N PHE A 156 5.16 23.52 0.92
CA PHE A 156 5.32 22.53 1.98
C PHE A 156 5.64 23.17 3.33
N GLU A 157 6.37 24.29 3.33
CA GLU A 157 6.73 25.02 4.54
C GLU A 157 5.50 25.54 5.31
N SER A 158 4.48 26.00 4.59
CA SER A 158 3.23 26.47 5.19
C SER A 158 2.38 25.31 5.73
N THR A 159 2.21 25.23 7.05
CA THR A 159 1.35 24.23 7.70
C THR A 159 -0.09 24.25 7.15
N LYS A 160 -0.62 25.43 6.83
CA LYS A 160 -1.97 25.56 6.26
C LYS A 160 -2.06 24.92 4.89
N LEU A 161 -1.10 25.19 4.01
CA LEU A 161 -1.09 24.63 2.64
C LEU A 161 -0.84 23.13 2.65
N LEU A 162 0.09 22.66 3.49
CA LEU A 162 0.35 21.23 3.65
C LEU A 162 -0.89 20.48 4.16
N SER A 163 -1.56 21.01 5.18
CA SER A 163 -2.81 20.41 5.70
C SER A 163 -3.93 20.43 4.66
N PHE A 164 -4.05 21.50 3.87
CA PHE A 164 -4.99 21.55 2.75
C PHE A 164 -4.68 20.48 1.71
N LEU A 165 -3.41 20.28 1.35
CA LEU A 165 -2.99 19.26 0.39
C LEU A 165 -3.27 17.84 0.92
N ILE A 166 -3.05 17.60 2.20
CA ILE A 166 -3.39 16.32 2.85
C ILE A 166 -4.91 16.08 2.83
N ALA A 167 -5.71 17.08 3.18
CA ALA A 167 -7.17 16.99 3.13
C ALA A 167 -7.66 16.73 1.69
N PHE A 168 -7.06 17.41 0.70
CA PHE A 168 -7.33 17.20 -0.71
C PHE A 168 -7.01 15.76 -1.14
N VAL A 169 -5.86 15.21 -0.74
CA VAL A 169 -5.49 13.82 -1.04
C VAL A 169 -6.49 12.83 -0.42
N TRP A 170 -6.87 13.02 0.85
CA TRP A 170 -7.89 12.19 1.51
C TRP A 170 -9.24 12.24 0.78
N LEU A 171 -9.71 13.44 0.41
CA LEU A 171 -10.96 13.62 -0.31
C LEU A 171 -10.91 12.98 -1.70
N ALA A 172 -9.84 13.22 -2.46
CA ALA A 172 -9.68 12.66 -3.80
C ALA A 172 -9.72 11.13 -3.79
N ILE A 173 -9.00 10.51 -2.85
CA ILE A 173 -9.01 9.05 -2.72
C ILE A 173 -10.37 8.54 -2.28
N SER A 174 -11.02 9.23 -1.33
CA SER A 174 -12.38 8.88 -0.89
C SER A 174 -13.34 8.85 -2.09
N VAL A 175 -13.34 9.90 -2.92
CA VAL A 175 -14.16 9.96 -4.14
C VAL A 175 -13.82 8.81 -5.09
N VAL A 176 -12.55 8.58 -5.40
CA VAL A 176 -12.11 7.48 -6.27
C VAL A 176 -12.59 6.13 -5.75
N THR A 177 -12.55 5.91 -4.44
CA THR A 177 -13.01 4.65 -3.84
C THR A 177 -14.51 4.49 -3.79
N LEU A 178 -15.27 5.58 -3.65
CA LEU A 178 -16.73 5.54 -3.77
C LEU A 178 -17.15 5.18 -5.19
N VAL A 179 -16.49 5.78 -6.19
CA VAL A 179 -16.67 5.44 -7.60
C VAL A 179 -16.31 3.96 -7.84
N ASP A 180 -15.19 3.50 -7.29
CA ASP A 180 -14.78 2.10 -7.38
C ASP A 180 -15.80 1.15 -6.72
N PHE A 181 -16.33 1.51 -5.56
CA PHE A 181 -17.36 0.73 -4.89
C PHE A 181 -18.63 0.62 -5.74
N HIS A 182 -18.98 1.66 -6.48
CA HIS A 182 -20.16 1.67 -7.34
C HIS A 182 -19.97 0.79 -8.59
N PHE A 183 -18.83 0.93 -9.28
CA PHE A 183 -18.59 0.24 -10.56
C PHE A 183 -18.00 -1.17 -10.42
N CYS A 184 -17.30 -1.47 -9.33
CA CYS A 184 -16.59 -2.72 -9.14
C CYS A 184 -17.13 -3.51 -7.95
N ILE A 185 -17.25 -4.83 -8.13
CA ILE A 185 -17.51 -5.77 -7.05
C ILE A 185 -16.20 -6.48 -6.71
N ARG A 186 -15.82 -6.43 -5.43
CA ARG A 186 -14.67 -7.15 -4.90
C ARG A 186 -15.14 -8.21 -3.93
N THR A 187 -14.60 -9.41 -4.09
CA THR A 187 -14.92 -10.56 -3.23
C THR A 187 -13.64 -11.30 -2.88
N PHE A 188 -13.43 -11.56 -1.59
CA PHE A 188 -12.38 -12.47 -1.16
C PHE A 188 -12.76 -13.93 -1.46
N ASP A 189 -11.88 -14.64 -2.15
CA ASP A 189 -11.96 -16.08 -2.36
C ASP A 189 -11.03 -16.77 -1.35
N ALA A 190 -11.62 -17.40 -0.33
CA ALA A 190 -10.89 -18.08 0.73
C ALA A 190 -10.13 -19.33 0.26
N TRP A 191 -10.60 -19.98 -0.82
CA TRP A 191 -9.94 -21.18 -1.36
C TRP A 191 -8.66 -20.82 -2.10
N LYS A 192 -8.68 -19.69 -2.81
CA LYS A 192 -7.53 -19.15 -3.53
C LYS A 192 -6.70 -18.17 -2.71
N ILE A 193 -7.17 -17.81 -1.52
CA ILE A 193 -6.57 -16.78 -0.65
C ILE A 193 -6.31 -15.50 -1.46
N SER A 194 -7.27 -15.12 -2.28
CA SER A 194 -7.10 -14.05 -3.27
C SER A 194 -8.32 -13.16 -3.37
N TRP A 195 -8.09 -11.88 -3.65
CA TRP A 195 -9.14 -10.94 -3.94
C TRP A 195 -9.52 -11.03 -5.42
N THR A 196 -10.78 -11.35 -5.68
CA THR A 196 -11.34 -11.31 -7.04
C THR A 196 -12.03 -9.98 -7.24
N THR A 197 -11.71 -9.31 -8.33
CA THR A 197 -12.33 -8.02 -8.69
C THR A 197 -13.05 -8.18 -10.01
N ASN A 198 -14.34 -7.84 -10.04
CA ASN A 198 -15.14 -7.86 -11.25
C ASN A 198 -15.78 -6.49 -11.45
N CYS A 199 -15.27 -5.76 -12.44
CA CYS A 199 -15.73 -4.42 -12.84
C CYS A 199 -16.48 -4.43 -14.18
N THR A 200 -16.58 -5.58 -14.86
CA THR A 200 -17.24 -5.68 -16.18
C THR A 200 -18.75 -5.84 -16.07
N LYS A 201 -19.28 -5.92 -14.85
CA LYS A 201 -20.70 -6.18 -14.58
C LYS A 201 -21.61 -4.98 -14.88
N LEU A 202 -21.05 -3.78 -15.09
CA LEU A 202 -21.77 -2.50 -15.26
C LEU A 202 -21.48 -1.80 -16.61
N ASN A 203 -21.53 -2.55 -17.72
CA ASN A 203 -21.39 -2.04 -19.10
C ASN A 203 -20.02 -1.40 -19.42
N GLU A 204 -19.94 -0.64 -20.53
CA GLU A 204 -18.72 0.00 -21.04
C GLU A 204 -18.05 0.95 -20.05
N ALA A 205 -18.84 1.65 -19.22
CA ALA A 205 -18.33 2.58 -18.21
C ALA A 205 -17.43 1.91 -17.17
N GLY A 206 -17.78 0.69 -16.72
CA GLY A 206 -16.97 -0.08 -15.78
C GLY A 206 -15.62 -0.52 -16.38
N LYS A 207 -15.61 -0.86 -17.67
CA LYS A 207 -14.37 -1.20 -18.40
C LYS A 207 -13.46 0.02 -18.56
N LEU A 208 -14.04 1.18 -18.89
CA LEU A 208 -13.30 2.44 -19.00
C LEU A 208 -12.72 2.86 -17.65
N TRP A 209 -13.49 2.77 -16.57
CA TRP A 209 -13.02 3.01 -15.20
C TRP A 209 -11.85 2.11 -14.82
N TRP A 210 -11.97 0.80 -15.09
CA TRP A 210 -10.90 -0.17 -14.82
C TRP A 210 -9.60 0.20 -15.54
N SER A 211 -9.68 0.58 -16.82
CA SER A 211 -8.51 1.00 -17.60
C SER A 211 -7.88 2.27 -17.04
N MET A 212 -8.68 3.29 -16.72
CA MET A 212 -8.21 4.55 -16.13
C MET A 212 -7.52 4.30 -14.79
N ARG A 213 -8.15 3.48 -13.93
CA ARG A 213 -7.62 3.07 -12.64
C ARG A 213 -6.28 2.35 -12.75
N TYR A 214 -6.17 1.42 -13.70
CA TYR A 214 -4.94 0.68 -13.94
C TYR A 214 -3.80 1.60 -14.36
N LEU A 215 -4.07 2.51 -15.30
CA LEU A 215 -3.10 3.50 -15.77
C LEU A 215 -2.66 4.43 -14.62
N TRP A 216 -3.61 4.90 -13.79
CA TRP A 216 -3.32 5.72 -12.62
C TRP A 216 -2.43 4.99 -11.60
N SER A 217 -2.76 3.72 -11.31
CA SER A 217 -2.00 2.89 -10.38
C SER A 217 -0.58 2.58 -10.86
N LEU A 218 -0.33 2.59 -12.17
CA LEU A 218 1.00 2.46 -12.75
C LEU A 218 1.76 3.79 -12.77
N PHE A 219 1.07 4.88 -13.07
CA PHE A 219 1.70 6.19 -13.21
C PHE A 219 2.39 6.64 -11.92
N ILE A 220 1.72 6.49 -10.77
CA ILE A 220 2.25 6.99 -9.49
C ILE A 220 3.59 6.33 -9.10
N PRO A 221 3.73 4.98 -9.07
CA PRO A 221 5.01 4.33 -8.80
C PRO A 221 6.13 4.73 -9.77
N ASN A 222 5.82 4.83 -11.07
CA ASN A 222 6.80 5.23 -12.08
C ASN A 222 7.28 6.67 -11.86
N ALA A 223 6.36 7.58 -11.56
CA ALA A 223 6.70 8.96 -11.21
C ALA A 223 7.58 9.02 -9.95
N MET A 224 7.23 8.28 -8.88
CA MET A 224 8.08 8.19 -7.68
C MET A 224 9.48 7.68 -8.00
N PHE A 225 9.60 6.66 -8.85
CA PHE A 225 10.89 6.09 -9.24
C PHE A 225 11.78 7.11 -9.96
N ILE A 226 11.23 7.83 -10.94
CA ILE A 226 11.95 8.90 -11.66
C ILE A 226 12.39 10.01 -10.69
N MET A 227 11.52 10.41 -9.77
CA MET A 227 11.86 11.41 -8.75
C MET A 227 12.99 10.96 -7.84
N TYR A 228 13.01 9.69 -7.42
CA TYR A 228 14.10 9.15 -6.61
C TYR A 228 15.43 9.10 -7.37
N ILE A 229 15.43 8.76 -8.66
CA ILE A 229 16.62 8.84 -9.51
C ILE A 229 17.15 10.27 -9.56
N ALA A 230 16.27 11.24 -9.82
CA ALA A 230 16.65 12.65 -9.88
C ALA A 230 17.22 13.16 -8.55
N ILE A 231 16.59 12.79 -7.42
CA ILE A 231 17.10 13.07 -6.07
C ILE A 231 18.50 12.50 -5.91
N PHE A 232 18.69 11.22 -6.24
CA PHE A 232 19.98 10.54 -6.10
C PHE A 232 21.08 11.20 -6.94
N CYS A 233 20.79 11.50 -8.21
CA CYS A 233 21.70 12.22 -9.10
C CYS A 233 22.06 13.60 -8.54
N SER A 234 21.09 14.35 -8.00
CA SER A 234 21.34 15.67 -7.42
C SER A 234 22.28 15.62 -6.20
N ILE A 235 22.14 14.59 -5.35
CA ILE A 235 22.99 14.40 -4.18
C ILE A 235 24.42 14.03 -4.62
N ARG A 236 24.55 13.12 -5.59
CA ARG A 236 25.86 12.70 -6.13
C ARG A 236 26.58 13.86 -6.81
N HIS A 237 25.87 14.64 -7.61
CA HIS A 237 26.40 15.84 -8.26
C HIS A 237 26.90 16.84 -7.21
N LYS A 238 26.08 17.20 -6.21
CA LYS A 238 26.50 18.13 -5.15
C LYS A 238 27.77 17.68 -4.41
N ARG A 239 27.90 16.38 -4.13
CA ARG A 239 29.11 15.83 -3.48
C ARG A 239 30.35 15.97 -4.35
N HIS A 240 30.24 15.70 -5.65
CA HIS A 240 31.38 15.81 -6.56
C HIS A 240 31.91 17.25 -6.65
N PHE A 241 31.01 18.24 -6.74
CA PHE A 241 31.40 19.66 -6.76
C PHE A 241 32.13 20.08 -5.49
N THR A 242 31.63 19.69 -4.31
CA THR A 242 32.32 20.00 -3.04
C THR A 242 33.69 19.36 -2.89
N THR A 243 33.94 18.20 -3.53
CA THR A 243 35.26 17.57 -3.53
C THR A 243 36.22 18.29 -4.48
N THR A 244 35.73 18.71 -5.65
CA THR A 244 36.57 19.38 -6.66
C THR A 244 37.01 20.77 -6.21
N ASP A 245 36.16 21.50 -5.47
CA ASP A 245 36.54 22.79 -4.88
C ASP A 245 37.62 22.64 -3.81
N ASN A 246 37.58 21.59 -2.98
CA ASN A 246 38.57 21.38 -1.92
C ASN A 246 39.96 21.02 -2.46
N ASP A 247 40.05 20.31 -3.59
CA ASP A 247 41.31 19.97 -4.25
C ASP A 247 41.96 21.19 -4.95
N HIS A 248 41.20 22.27 -5.18
CA HIS A 248 41.71 23.49 -5.82
C HIS A 248 42.32 24.50 -4.82
N TYR A 249 42.16 24.25 -3.52
CA TYR A 249 42.69 25.07 -2.41
C TYR A 249 43.87 24.42 -1.64
N GLN A 250 44.37 23.28 -2.12
CA GLN A 250 45.65 22.68 -1.67
C GLN A 250 46.76 22.92 -2.69
#